data_AF-A0A7V9R5A4-F1
#
_entry.id   AF-A0A7V9R5A4-F1
#
_cell.length_a   1.000
_cell.length_b   1.000
_cell.length_c   1.000
_cell.angle_alpha   90.00
_cell.angle_beta   90.00
_cell.angle_gamma   90.00
#
_symmetry.space_group_name_H-M   'P 1'
#
loop_
_entity.id
_entity.type
_entity.pdbx_description
1 polymer ?
#
loop_
_entity_poly.entity_id
_entity_poly.type
_entity_poly.pdbx_seq_one_letter_code
_entity_poly.pdbx_strand_id
1 'polypeptide(L)'
;MAKKVWRSFEEARKFVHQLRLKNQKDWQAYATTGDRPGDVPSNPCRTYKSEFKDWGDWLGTRSVARWKRRFRPFAEAREYVHQLGLKGQSEWQAYAKTSDRPRDVPSDPARAYRTAFKDWGDWLGTSAVARQNRSHRSYSEARQFVQGLGLKNKRDWLAYVRTGQKPDDIPSNAALVYGPEFKGWGDWLNTGRVANQNRTFRPYAEARDFARALGLKNQKAWQAYAQTDGRPEDIPVNPASTY
;
A
#
# COMPACT_ATOMS: atom_id res chain seq x y z
N MET A 1 -9.26 2.61 66.61
CA MET A 1 -9.15 3.24 65.27
C MET A 1 -10.16 2.60 64.35
N ALA A 2 -11.03 3.37 63.70
CA ALA A 2 -11.98 2.83 62.73
C ALA A 2 -11.23 2.19 61.55
N LYS A 3 -11.62 0.98 61.13
CA LYS A 3 -11.09 0.38 59.90
C LYS A 3 -11.47 1.28 58.73
N LYS A 4 -10.46 1.78 58.02
CA LYS A 4 -10.67 2.57 56.82
C LYS A 4 -11.39 1.71 55.78
N VAL A 5 -12.61 2.11 55.42
CA VAL A 5 -13.41 1.43 54.40
C VAL A 5 -12.94 1.94 53.04
N TRP A 6 -12.50 1.03 52.18
CA TRP A 6 -12.05 1.34 50.83
C TRP A 6 -13.21 1.19 49.85
N ARG A 7 -13.26 2.08 48.86
CA ARG A 7 -14.14 1.93 47.70
C ARG A 7 -13.83 0.60 46.99
N SER A 8 -14.84 0.01 46.32
CA SER A 8 -14.63 -1.20 45.51
C SER A 8 -13.53 -1.00 44.47
N PHE A 9 -12.82 -2.08 44.10
CA PHE A 9 -11.77 -2.00 43.09
C PHE A 9 -12.29 -1.43 41.77
N GLU A 10 -13.49 -1.86 41.34
CA GLU A 10 -14.06 -1.43 40.07
C GLU A 10 -14.35 0.07 40.01
N GLU A 11 -14.97 0.63 41.06
CA GLU A 11 -15.30 2.05 41.11
C GLU A 11 -14.04 2.90 41.31
N ALA A 12 -13.09 2.43 42.12
CA ALA A 12 -11.81 3.11 42.30
C ALA A 12 -11.02 3.12 40.98
N ARG A 13 -10.97 1.99 40.26
CA ARG A 13 -10.33 1.88 38.93
C ARG A 13 -10.99 2.80 37.90
N LYS A 14 -12.33 2.84 37.83
CA LYS A 14 -13.08 3.75 36.94
C LYS A 14 -12.70 5.21 37.19
N PHE A 15 -12.61 5.61 38.45
CA PHE A 15 -12.13 6.94 38.83
C PHE A 15 -10.69 7.19 38.37
N VAL A 16 -9.76 6.27 38.65
CA VAL A 16 -8.35 6.42 38.24
C VAL A 16 -8.20 6.52 36.72
N HIS A 17 -9.01 5.82 35.94
CA HIS A 17 -9.00 5.91 34.48
C HIS A 17 -9.38 7.33 33.98
N GLN A 18 -10.26 8.04 34.68
CA GLN A 18 -10.64 9.41 34.34
C GLN A 18 -9.47 10.41 34.51
N LEU A 19 -8.53 10.12 35.40
CA LEU A 19 -7.36 10.97 35.65
C LEU A 19 -6.31 10.92 34.52
N ARG A 20 -6.39 9.92 33.62
CA ARG A 20 -5.49 9.75 32.46
C ARG A 20 -3.99 9.77 32.81
N LEU A 21 -3.63 9.27 34.00
CA LEU A 21 -2.26 9.19 34.48
C LEU A 21 -1.46 8.16 33.66
N LYS A 22 -0.20 8.46 33.33
CA LYS A 22 0.56 7.66 32.35
C LYS A 22 1.29 6.48 32.96
N ASN A 23 1.65 6.57 34.24
CA ASN A 23 2.51 5.59 34.89
C ASN A 23 2.34 5.60 36.42
N GLN A 24 2.98 4.63 37.09
CA GLN A 24 2.95 4.49 38.54
C GLN A 24 3.47 5.73 39.29
N LYS A 25 4.48 6.42 38.76
CA LYS A 25 5.06 7.62 39.37
C LYS A 25 4.05 8.77 39.37
N ASP A 26 3.31 8.95 38.27
CA ASP A 26 2.24 9.95 38.18
C ASP A 26 1.13 9.67 39.21
N TRP A 27 0.77 8.39 39.39
CA TRP A 27 -0.17 7.98 40.44
C TRP A 27 0.35 8.26 41.84
N GLN A 28 1.60 7.95 42.12
CA GLN A 28 2.21 8.21 43.41
C GLN A 28 2.24 9.71 43.71
N ALA A 29 2.60 10.54 42.73
CA ALA A 29 2.58 11.99 42.85
C ALA A 29 1.15 12.50 43.14
N TYR A 30 0.17 12.11 42.33
CA TYR A 30 -1.25 12.44 42.55
C TYR A 30 -1.76 11.99 43.92
N ALA A 31 -1.40 10.78 44.35
CA ALA A 31 -1.84 10.23 45.62
C ALA A 31 -1.32 10.99 46.86
N THR A 32 -0.31 11.86 46.67
CA THR A 32 0.29 12.74 47.70
C THR A 32 -0.24 14.17 47.69
N THR A 33 -0.95 14.64 46.65
CA THR A 33 -1.41 16.04 46.55
C THR A 33 -2.56 16.38 47.49
N GLY A 34 -3.20 15.38 48.11
CA GLY A 34 -4.40 15.54 48.92
C GLY A 34 -5.71 15.47 48.14
N ASP A 35 -5.66 15.60 46.80
CA ASP A 35 -6.84 15.55 45.92
C ASP A 35 -7.38 14.13 45.72
N ARG A 36 -6.61 13.10 46.10
CA ARG A 36 -7.05 11.71 46.03
C ARG A 36 -8.17 11.48 47.05
N PRO A 37 -9.34 10.99 46.61
CA PRO A 37 -10.44 10.65 47.52
C PRO A 37 -9.97 9.77 48.68
N GLY A 38 -10.47 10.07 49.89
CA GLY A 38 -10.05 9.40 51.11
C GLY A 38 -10.27 7.88 51.09
N ASP A 39 -11.25 7.42 50.32
CA ASP A 39 -11.69 6.05 50.11
C ASP A 39 -10.99 5.33 48.93
N VAL A 40 -10.06 5.99 48.22
CA VAL A 40 -9.23 5.36 47.18
C VAL A 40 -7.81 5.16 47.71
N PRO A 41 -7.26 3.94 47.77
CA PRO A 41 -5.97 3.69 48.41
C PRO A 41 -4.80 4.25 47.61
N SER A 42 -3.81 4.87 48.27
CA SER A 42 -2.55 5.29 47.62
C SER A 42 -1.72 4.10 47.11
N ASN A 43 -1.85 2.94 47.76
CA ASN A 43 -1.22 1.69 47.37
C ASN A 43 -2.28 0.63 47.00
N PRO A 44 -2.80 0.66 45.74
CA PRO A 44 -3.87 -0.23 45.30
C PRO A 44 -3.44 -1.70 45.25
N CYS A 45 -2.17 -2.02 44.96
CA CYS A 45 -1.72 -3.42 44.92
C CYS A 45 -1.70 -4.07 46.30
N ARG A 46 -1.51 -3.29 47.37
CA ARG A 46 -1.61 -3.78 48.76
C ARG A 46 -3.04 -3.90 49.24
N THR A 47 -3.93 -3.00 48.81
CA THR A 47 -5.34 -2.97 49.24
C THR A 47 -6.18 -3.99 48.48
N TYR A 48 -6.07 -4.01 47.15
CA TYR A 48 -6.86 -4.86 46.26
C TYR A 48 -6.06 -6.10 45.81
N LYS A 49 -5.41 -6.81 46.74
CA LYS A 49 -4.42 -7.87 46.40
C LYS A 49 -4.93 -8.92 45.42
N SER A 50 -6.19 -9.32 45.54
CA SER A 50 -6.82 -10.35 44.69
C SER A 50 -7.31 -9.82 43.34
N GLU A 51 -7.60 -8.51 43.25
CA GLU A 51 -8.22 -7.89 42.08
C GLU A 51 -7.22 -7.09 41.24
N PHE A 52 -6.16 -6.59 41.87
CA PHE A 52 -5.11 -5.81 41.23
C PHE A 52 -4.23 -6.70 40.35
N LYS A 53 -4.37 -6.54 39.03
CA LYS A 53 -3.60 -7.30 38.04
C LYS A 53 -2.22 -6.70 37.82
N ASP A 54 -2.19 -5.44 37.43
CA ASP A 54 -0.99 -4.65 37.21
C ASP A 54 -1.32 -3.15 37.16
N TRP A 55 -0.27 -2.32 37.12
CA TRP A 55 -0.41 -0.86 37.00
C TRP A 55 -1.06 -0.43 35.67
N GLY A 56 -0.97 -1.23 34.61
CA GLY A 56 -1.62 -0.94 33.34
C GLY A 56 -3.15 -1.06 33.41
N ASP A 57 -3.65 -2.05 34.16
CA ASP A 57 -5.08 -2.21 34.47
C ASP A 57 -5.57 -1.10 35.39
N TRP A 58 -4.84 -0.82 36.48
CA TRP A 58 -5.21 0.22 37.44
C TRP A 58 -5.27 1.62 36.83
N LEU A 59 -4.27 1.99 36.03
CA LEU A 59 -4.17 3.32 35.40
C LEU A 59 -4.95 3.42 34.09
N GLY A 60 -5.46 2.32 33.56
CA GLY A 60 -6.17 2.29 32.27
C GLY A 60 -5.25 2.44 31.05
N THR A 61 -3.92 2.38 31.25
CA THR A 61 -2.94 2.52 30.15
C THR A 61 -2.77 1.24 29.36
N ARG A 62 -3.28 0.10 29.85
CA ARG A 62 -3.12 -1.24 29.26
C ARG A 62 -1.64 -1.61 29.01
N SER A 63 -0.72 -0.94 29.69
CA SER A 63 0.72 -1.18 29.58
C SER A 63 1.08 -2.45 30.34
N VAL A 64 1.41 -3.50 29.60
CA VAL A 64 1.98 -4.73 30.17
C VAL A 64 3.50 -4.62 30.12
N ALA A 65 4.16 -4.97 31.23
CA ALA A 65 5.62 -5.05 31.30
C ALA A 65 6.17 -5.94 30.17
N ARG A 66 7.26 -5.52 29.54
CA ARG A 66 7.78 -6.15 28.31
C ARG A 66 7.97 -7.67 28.43
N TRP A 67 8.48 -8.13 29.58
CA TRP A 67 8.74 -9.55 29.86
C TRP A 67 7.49 -10.39 30.18
N LYS A 68 6.35 -9.75 30.50
CA LYS A 68 5.08 -10.44 30.72
C LYS A 68 4.21 -10.54 29.45
N ARG A 69 4.60 -9.89 28.36
CA ARG A 69 3.85 -9.92 27.10
C ARG A 69 3.99 -11.31 26.48
N ARG A 70 2.87 -12.03 26.39
CA ARG A 70 2.75 -13.25 25.60
C ARG A 70 1.98 -12.92 24.34
N PHE A 71 2.64 -13.02 23.20
CA PHE A 71 2.00 -12.83 21.90
C PHE A 71 1.56 -14.19 21.36
N ARG A 72 0.42 -14.23 20.68
CA ARG A 72 -0.04 -15.43 19.99
C ARG A 72 0.91 -15.80 18.85
N PRO A 73 0.90 -17.05 18.37
CA PRO A 73 1.72 -17.47 17.24
C PRO A 73 1.58 -16.55 16.02
N PHE A 74 2.66 -16.39 15.26
CA PHE A 74 2.69 -15.46 14.11
C PHE A 74 1.56 -15.74 13.12
N ALA A 75 1.31 -17.00 12.78
CA ALA A 75 0.28 -17.38 11.81
C ALA A 75 -1.12 -16.93 12.24
N GLU A 76 -1.51 -17.19 13.49
CA GLU A 76 -2.81 -16.77 14.04
C GLU A 76 -2.93 -15.24 14.15
N ALA A 77 -1.83 -14.57 14.53
CA ALA A 77 -1.81 -13.11 14.58
C ALA A 77 -1.96 -12.49 13.18
N ARG A 78 -1.28 -13.07 12.19
CA ARG A 78 -1.33 -12.66 10.79
C ARG A 78 -2.70 -12.85 10.18
N GLU A 79 -3.34 -14.01 10.35
CA GLU A 79 -4.72 -14.24 9.88
C GLU A 79 -5.70 -13.24 10.48
N TYR A 80 -5.58 -12.97 11.78
CA TYR A 80 -6.37 -11.94 12.44
C TYR A 80 -6.15 -10.56 11.82
N VAL A 81 -4.89 -10.17 11.55
CA VAL A 81 -4.60 -8.87 10.92
C VAL A 81 -5.12 -8.80 9.48
N HIS A 82 -5.09 -9.89 8.73
CA HIS A 82 -5.65 -9.96 7.37
C HIS A 82 -7.16 -9.67 7.37
N GLN A 83 -7.89 -10.19 8.36
CA GLN A 83 -9.33 -9.94 8.52
C GLN A 83 -9.68 -8.47 8.76
N LEU A 84 -8.73 -7.65 9.24
CA LEU A 84 -8.95 -6.22 9.46
C LEU A 84 -8.94 -5.40 8.16
N GLY A 85 -8.42 -5.94 7.06
CA GLY A 85 -8.40 -5.27 5.75
C GLY A 85 -7.59 -3.97 5.71
N LEU A 86 -6.60 -3.82 6.59
CA LEU A 86 -5.77 -2.61 6.70
C LEU A 86 -4.81 -2.51 5.51
N LYS A 87 -4.72 -1.33 4.89
CA LYS A 87 -4.03 -1.13 3.61
C LYS A 87 -2.55 -0.79 3.73
N GLY A 88 -2.07 -0.51 4.94
CA GLY A 88 -0.68 -0.10 5.13
C GLY A 88 -0.26 0.02 6.58
N GLN A 89 1.05 0.21 6.76
CA GLN A 89 1.68 0.31 8.07
C GLN A 89 1.10 1.44 8.92
N SER A 90 0.76 2.59 8.33
CA SER A 90 0.19 3.73 9.05
C SER A 90 -1.18 3.40 9.66
N GLU A 91 -2.03 2.68 8.91
CA GLU A 91 -3.33 2.24 9.41
C GLU A 91 -3.17 1.21 10.53
N TRP A 92 -2.23 0.27 10.38
CA TRP A 92 -1.87 -0.64 11.47
C TRP A 92 -1.40 0.09 12.72
N GLN A 93 -0.54 1.10 12.59
CA GLN A 93 -0.05 1.86 13.74
C GLN A 93 -1.16 2.65 14.44
N ALA A 94 -2.13 3.17 13.69
CA ALA A 94 -3.30 3.83 14.26
C ALA A 94 -4.18 2.79 14.98
N TYR A 95 -4.53 1.69 14.31
CA TYR A 95 -5.29 0.58 14.88
C TYR A 95 -4.66 0.02 16.15
N ALA A 96 -3.34 -0.22 16.14
CA ALA A 96 -2.62 -0.83 17.25
C ALA A 96 -2.59 0.03 18.53
N LYS A 97 -2.91 1.32 18.43
CA LYS A 97 -3.07 2.22 19.58
C LYS A 97 -4.48 2.19 20.19
N THR A 98 -5.46 1.64 19.48
CA THR A 98 -6.85 1.57 19.95
C THR A 98 -7.04 0.50 21.01
N SER A 99 -8.22 0.52 21.65
CA SER A 99 -8.66 -0.53 22.56
C SER A 99 -9.00 -1.85 21.88
N ASP A 100 -9.12 -1.85 20.56
CA ASP A 100 -9.70 -2.96 19.82
C ASP A 100 -8.62 -3.99 19.45
N ARG A 101 -7.34 -3.56 19.43
CA ARG A 101 -6.21 -4.48 19.28
C ARG A 101 -6.14 -5.45 20.48
N PRO A 102 -6.21 -6.77 20.24
CA PRO A 102 -6.02 -7.77 21.27
C PRO A 102 -4.65 -7.65 21.97
N ARG A 103 -4.60 -7.90 23.28
CA ARG A 103 -3.36 -7.74 24.07
C ARG A 103 -2.24 -8.68 23.64
N ASP A 104 -2.60 -9.82 23.07
CA ASP A 104 -1.74 -10.87 22.57
C ASP A 104 -1.35 -10.71 21.08
N VAL A 105 -1.80 -9.62 20.44
CA VAL A 105 -1.31 -9.21 19.12
C VAL A 105 -0.36 -8.03 19.30
N PRO A 106 0.92 -8.11 18.89
CA PRO A 106 1.91 -7.07 19.17
C PRO A 106 1.65 -5.80 18.37
N SER A 107 1.86 -4.63 18.96
CA SER A 107 1.81 -3.35 18.21
C SER A 107 2.96 -3.19 17.22
N ASP A 108 4.08 -3.88 17.46
CA ASP A 108 5.26 -3.93 16.58
C ASP A 108 5.57 -5.41 16.25
N PRO A 109 4.97 -5.93 15.17
CA PRO A 109 5.13 -7.33 14.77
C PRO A 109 6.55 -7.66 14.31
N ALA A 110 7.26 -6.72 13.68
CA ALA A 110 8.64 -6.93 13.24
C ALA A 110 9.58 -7.19 14.43
N ARG A 111 9.35 -6.50 15.55
CA ARG A 111 10.11 -6.74 16.78
C ARG A 111 9.66 -8.00 17.53
N ALA A 112 8.37 -8.31 17.52
CA ALA A 112 7.80 -9.44 18.25
C ALA A 112 8.06 -10.79 17.55
N TYR A 113 8.02 -10.81 16.22
CA TYR A 113 8.14 -12.00 15.39
C TYR A 113 9.37 -11.93 14.48
N ARG A 114 10.53 -11.58 15.04
CA ARG A 114 11.76 -11.27 14.28
C ARG A 114 12.14 -12.28 13.19
N THR A 115 11.87 -13.56 13.41
CA THR A 115 12.21 -14.65 12.48
C THR A 115 11.09 -14.97 11.50
N ALA A 116 9.83 -14.72 11.87
CA ALA A 116 8.66 -15.07 11.04
C ALA A 116 8.13 -13.89 10.23
N PHE A 117 8.32 -12.66 10.72
CA PHE A 117 7.92 -11.44 10.05
C PHE A 117 8.82 -11.19 8.85
N LYS A 118 8.25 -11.26 7.65
CA LYS A 118 8.95 -10.98 6.40
C LYS A 118 8.92 -9.50 6.06
N ASP A 119 7.71 -8.97 5.91
CA ASP A 119 7.45 -7.57 5.61
C ASP A 119 6.02 -7.18 6.00
N TRP A 120 5.70 -5.89 5.79
CA TRP A 120 4.36 -5.35 6.06
C TRP A 120 3.30 -5.87 5.10
N GLY A 121 3.65 -6.29 3.88
CA GLY A 121 2.69 -6.85 2.94
C GLY A 121 2.16 -8.19 3.44
N ASP A 122 3.07 -9.09 3.83
CA ASP A 122 2.74 -10.39 4.41
C ASP A 122 1.96 -10.26 5.74
N TRP A 123 2.37 -9.32 6.60
CA TRP A 123 1.67 -9.09 7.87
C TRP A 123 0.26 -8.52 7.69
N LEU A 124 0.07 -7.56 6.77
CA LEU A 124 -1.20 -6.89 6.57
C LEU A 124 -2.13 -7.63 5.60
N GLY A 125 -1.63 -8.64 4.89
CA GLY A 125 -2.37 -9.31 3.83
C GLY A 125 -2.58 -8.41 2.62
N THR A 126 -1.75 -7.37 2.50
CA THR A 126 -1.71 -6.53 1.32
C THR A 126 -0.68 -7.15 0.40
N SER A 127 -1.06 -7.64 -0.77
CA SER A 127 -0.15 -8.13 -1.82
C SER A 127 0.84 -7.06 -2.33
N ALA A 128 0.91 -5.91 -1.65
CA ALA A 128 1.85 -4.82 -1.85
C ALA A 128 3.26 -5.25 -1.43
N VAL A 129 3.92 -6.00 -2.32
CA VAL A 129 5.36 -6.23 -2.23
C VAL A 129 6.06 -4.87 -2.35
N ALA A 130 6.96 -4.60 -1.40
CA ALA A 130 7.78 -3.39 -1.41
C ALA A 130 8.48 -3.24 -2.76
N ARG A 131 8.60 -2.02 -3.29
CA ARG A 131 9.05 -1.77 -4.67
C ARG A 131 10.37 -2.48 -5.01
N GLN A 132 11.28 -2.55 -4.06
CA GLN A 132 12.59 -3.21 -4.16
C GLN A 132 12.54 -4.75 -4.20
N ASN A 133 11.45 -5.35 -3.74
CA ASN A 133 11.27 -6.81 -3.68
C ASN A 133 10.33 -7.33 -4.77
N ARG A 134 9.83 -6.46 -5.67
CA ARG A 134 8.93 -6.86 -6.75
C ARG A 134 9.72 -7.65 -7.78
N SER A 135 9.48 -8.97 -7.84
CA SER A 135 9.89 -9.78 -8.98
C SER A 135 8.89 -9.59 -10.11
N HIS A 136 9.36 -9.05 -11.23
CA HIS A 136 8.54 -8.89 -12.44
C HIS A 136 8.75 -10.09 -13.36
N ARG A 137 7.67 -10.60 -13.96
CA ARG A 137 7.81 -11.64 -14.98
C ARG A 137 8.56 -11.10 -16.20
N SER A 138 9.08 -12.00 -17.03
CA SER A 138 9.81 -11.64 -18.25
C SER A 138 9.00 -10.72 -19.17
N TYR A 139 9.69 -9.90 -19.96
CA TYR A 139 9.03 -8.99 -20.90
C TYR A 139 8.08 -9.74 -21.84
N SER A 140 8.52 -10.87 -22.39
CA SER A 140 7.75 -11.68 -23.33
C SER A 140 6.43 -12.17 -22.74
N GLU A 141 6.46 -12.74 -21.53
CA GLU A 141 5.26 -13.27 -20.86
C GLU A 141 4.33 -12.15 -20.39
N ALA A 142 4.87 -11.02 -19.93
CA ALA A 142 4.07 -9.86 -19.54
C ALA A 142 3.38 -9.25 -20.75
N ARG A 143 4.11 -9.12 -21.86
CA ARG A 143 3.58 -8.65 -23.13
C ARG A 143 2.46 -9.57 -23.60
N GLN A 144 2.66 -10.89 -23.67
CA GLN A 144 1.60 -11.82 -24.09
C GLN A 144 0.30 -11.66 -23.28
N PHE A 145 0.42 -11.52 -21.95
CA PHE A 145 -0.74 -11.25 -21.10
C PHE A 145 -1.43 -9.94 -21.49
N VAL A 146 -0.69 -8.84 -21.59
CA VAL A 146 -1.25 -7.52 -21.88
C VAL A 146 -1.88 -7.46 -23.27
N GLN A 147 -1.27 -8.13 -24.25
CA GLN A 147 -1.82 -8.23 -25.61
C GLN A 147 -3.16 -9.00 -25.62
N GLY A 148 -3.32 -10.00 -24.75
CA GLY A 148 -4.59 -10.72 -24.56
C GLY A 148 -5.75 -9.86 -24.02
N LEU A 149 -5.46 -8.69 -23.44
CA LEU A 149 -6.49 -7.78 -22.93
C LEU A 149 -7.16 -6.91 -24.02
N GLY A 150 -6.58 -6.85 -25.23
CA GLY A 150 -7.16 -6.08 -26.34
C GLY A 150 -7.25 -4.56 -26.11
N LEU A 151 -6.40 -4.00 -25.25
CA LEU A 151 -6.41 -2.59 -24.88
C LEU A 151 -5.82 -1.71 -26.01
N LYS A 152 -6.43 -0.57 -26.31
CA LYS A 152 -6.10 0.18 -27.54
C LYS A 152 -5.00 1.22 -27.36
N ASN A 153 -4.74 1.63 -26.12
CA ASN A 153 -3.82 2.72 -25.84
C ASN A 153 -3.36 2.71 -24.37
N LYS A 154 -2.37 3.55 -24.05
CA LYS A 154 -1.83 3.72 -22.70
C LYS A 154 -2.90 4.14 -21.68
N ARG A 155 -3.90 4.94 -22.06
CA ARG A 155 -4.98 5.36 -21.16
C ARG A 155 -5.84 4.17 -20.75
N ASP A 156 -6.16 3.28 -21.69
CA ASP A 156 -6.91 2.04 -21.43
C ASP A 156 -6.10 1.12 -20.50
N TRP A 157 -4.79 0.98 -20.74
CA TRP A 157 -3.88 0.28 -19.82
C TRP A 157 -3.92 0.85 -18.41
N LEU A 158 -3.76 2.16 -18.26
CA LEU A 158 -3.80 2.79 -16.94
C LEU A 158 -5.18 2.69 -16.28
N ALA A 159 -6.27 2.65 -17.06
CA ALA A 159 -7.61 2.40 -16.53
C ALA A 159 -7.72 0.96 -15.99
N TYR A 160 -7.25 -0.03 -16.75
CA TYR A 160 -7.17 -1.43 -16.30
C TYR A 160 -6.32 -1.58 -15.04
N VAL A 161 -5.15 -0.95 -14.95
CA VAL A 161 -4.33 -0.99 -13.73
C VAL A 161 -5.09 -0.49 -12.50
N ARG A 162 -5.94 0.54 -12.65
CA ARG A 162 -6.73 1.11 -11.54
C ARG A 162 -7.86 0.20 -11.06
N THR A 163 -8.29 -0.79 -11.84
CA THR A 163 -9.31 -1.76 -11.38
C THR A 163 -8.77 -2.71 -10.31
N GLY A 164 -7.44 -2.79 -10.16
CA GLY A 164 -6.80 -3.74 -9.25
C GLY A 164 -6.72 -5.17 -9.79
N GLN A 165 -7.20 -5.42 -11.02
CA GLN A 165 -7.18 -6.75 -11.63
C GLN A 165 -5.84 -7.12 -12.28
N LYS A 166 -4.91 -6.16 -12.39
CA LYS A 166 -3.58 -6.37 -12.96
C LYS A 166 -2.77 -7.32 -12.05
N PRO A 167 -2.26 -8.45 -12.56
CA PRO A 167 -1.36 -9.33 -11.81
C PRO A 167 -0.19 -8.58 -11.17
N ASP A 168 0.20 -8.98 -9.95
CA ASP A 168 1.21 -8.27 -9.15
C ASP A 168 2.61 -8.29 -9.78
N ASP A 169 2.91 -9.35 -10.55
CA ASP A 169 4.16 -9.56 -11.28
C ASP A 169 4.26 -8.74 -12.57
N ILE A 170 3.17 -8.09 -13.02
CA ILE A 170 3.18 -7.23 -14.20
C ILE A 170 3.35 -5.76 -13.79
N PRO A 171 4.35 -5.04 -14.31
CA PRO A 171 4.59 -3.66 -13.93
C PRO A 171 3.58 -2.70 -14.56
N SER A 172 3.06 -1.75 -13.77
CA SER A 172 2.20 -0.68 -14.30
C SER A 172 2.94 0.25 -15.27
N ASN A 173 4.26 0.40 -15.10
CA ASN A 173 5.14 1.16 -15.99
C ASN A 173 6.17 0.22 -16.64
N ALA A 174 5.74 -0.45 -17.71
CA ALA A 174 6.56 -1.39 -18.47
C ALA A 174 7.86 -0.75 -19.01
N ALA A 175 7.81 0.51 -19.46
CA ALA A 175 8.97 1.23 -19.97
C ALA A 175 10.08 1.39 -18.92
N LEU A 176 9.70 1.60 -17.65
CA LEU A 176 10.66 1.75 -16.56
C LEU A 176 11.28 0.41 -16.14
N VAL A 177 10.49 -0.67 -16.17
CA VAL A 177 10.92 -1.99 -15.67
C VAL A 177 11.69 -2.78 -16.70
N TYR A 178 11.25 -2.77 -17.96
CA TYR A 178 11.86 -3.55 -19.04
C TYR A 178 12.88 -2.75 -19.85
N GLY A 179 12.92 -1.42 -19.69
CA GLY A 179 13.95 -0.56 -20.27
C GLY A 179 14.19 -0.84 -21.76
N PRO A 180 15.37 -1.36 -22.16
CA PRO A 180 15.69 -1.65 -23.57
C PRO A 180 14.78 -2.68 -24.24
N GLU A 181 14.20 -3.62 -23.49
CA GLU A 181 13.29 -4.63 -24.04
C GLU A 181 11.93 -4.02 -24.42
N PHE A 182 11.56 -2.88 -23.82
CA PHE A 182 10.29 -2.22 -24.10
C PHE A 182 10.33 -1.47 -25.44
N LYS A 183 9.74 -2.08 -26.47
CA LYS A 183 9.68 -1.52 -27.84
C LYS A 183 8.63 -0.44 -28.05
N GLY A 184 7.99 0.01 -26.97
CA GLY A 184 6.94 1.02 -27.01
C GLY A 184 5.53 0.46 -26.81
N TRP A 185 4.56 1.38 -26.66
CA TRP A 185 3.17 1.02 -26.38
C TRP A 185 2.48 0.25 -27.52
N GLY A 186 2.93 0.43 -28.77
CA GLY A 186 2.42 -0.34 -29.90
C GLY A 186 2.72 -1.83 -29.81
N ASP A 187 3.96 -2.20 -29.47
CA ASP A 187 4.37 -3.59 -29.24
C ASP A 187 3.72 -4.15 -27.97
N TRP A 188 3.75 -3.37 -26.89
CA TRP A 188 3.21 -3.78 -25.60
C TRP A 188 1.71 -4.10 -25.62
N LEU A 189 0.92 -3.33 -26.39
CA LEU A 189 -0.54 -3.47 -26.47
C LEU A 189 -1.01 -4.23 -27.73
N ASN A 190 -0.09 -4.66 -28.59
CA ASN A 190 -0.40 -5.25 -29.91
C ASN A 190 -1.26 -4.35 -30.82
N THR A 191 -0.99 -3.04 -30.84
CA THR A 191 -1.78 -2.11 -31.67
C THR A 191 -1.08 -1.71 -32.97
N GLY A 192 0.14 -2.20 -33.22
CA GLY A 192 0.96 -1.81 -34.39
C GLY A 192 1.37 -0.34 -34.43
N ARG A 193 1.08 0.46 -33.39
CA ARG A 193 1.32 1.91 -33.40
C ARG A 193 2.78 2.22 -33.07
N VAL A 194 3.54 2.67 -34.07
CA VAL A 194 4.89 3.21 -33.88
C VAL A 194 4.82 4.68 -33.46
N ALA A 195 5.52 5.03 -32.37
CA ALA A 195 5.64 6.40 -31.88
C ALA A 195 6.24 7.30 -32.96
N ASN A 196 5.75 8.54 -33.09
CA ASN A 196 6.16 9.45 -34.17
C ASN A 196 7.68 9.64 -34.25
N GLN A 197 8.37 9.78 -33.11
CA GLN A 197 9.82 9.95 -33.08
C GLN A 197 10.63 8.71 -33.55
N ASN A 198 10.00 7.54 -33.58
CA ASN A 198 10.64 6.28 -33.97
C ASN A 198 10.25 5.86 -35.41
N ARG A 199 9.50 6.70 -36.13
CA ARG A 199 9.15 6.43 -37.53
C ARG A 199 10.34 6.75 -38.42
N THR A 200 10.75 5.77 -39.22
CA THR A 200 11.74 5.97 -40.28
C THR A 200 10.98 6.19 -41.59
N PHE A 201 11.19 7.37 -42.20
CA PHE A 201 10.60 7.68 -43.50
C PHE A 201 11.63 7.47 -44.59
N ARG A 202 11.18 7.00 -45.77
CA ARG A 202 12.08 6.82 -46.91
C ARG A 202 12.64 8.17 -47.39
N PRO A 203 13.78 8.21 -48.10
CA PRO A 203 14.34 9.46 -48.61
C PRO A 203 13.33 10.29 -49.41
N TYR A 204 13.44 11.62 -49.34
CA TYR A 204 12.50 12.53 -49.99
C TYR A 204 12.31 12.23 -51.50
N ALA A 205 13.39 11.89 -52.21
CA ALA A 205 13.34 11.55 -53.62
C ALA A 205 12.39 10.38 -53.90
N GLU A 206 12.52 9.28 -53.15
CA GLU A 206 11.68 8.09 -53.29
C GLU A 206 10.23 8.36 -52.85
N ALA A 207 10.04 9.14 -51.79
CA ALA A 207 8.70 9.53 -51.33
C ALA A 207 7.98 10.42 -52.35
N ARG A 208 8.71 11.35 -52.98
CA ARG A 208 8.20 12.20 -54.05
C ARG A 208 7.82 11.38 -55.28
N ASP A 209 8.66 10.44 -55.68
CA ASP A 209 8.40 9.62 -56.86
C ASP A 209 7.19 8.69 -56.64
N PHE A 210 7.06 8.12 -55.43
CA PHE A 210 5.86 7.42 -54.99
C PHE A 210 4.60 8.31 -55.06
N ALA A 211 4.66 9.52 -54.48
CA ALA A 211 3.53 10.45 -54.48
C ALA A 211 3.10 10.85 -55.90
N ARG A 212 4.05 11.01 -56.83
CA ARG A 212 3.79 11.31 -58.24
C ARG A 212 3.15 10.15 -58.98
N ALA A 213 3.58 8.92 -58.71
CA ALA A 213 3.01 7.72 -59.32
C ALA A 213 1.51 7.54 -58.99
N LEU A 214 1.04 8.05 -57.85
CA LEU A 214 -0.36 8.01 -57.46
C LEU A 214 -1.27 8.96 -58.27
N GLY A 215 -0.70 9.90 -59.05
CA GLY A 215 -1.47 10.79 -59.93
C GLY A 215 -2.41 11.78 -59.21
N LEU A 216 -2.21 11.99 -57.91
CA LEU A 216 -3.05 12.85 -57.07
C LEU A 216 -2.93 14.32 -57.51
N LYS A 217 -4.06 15.00 -57.69
CA LYS A 217 -4.11 16.33 -58.31
C LYS A 217 -3.82 17.50 -57.38
N ASN A 218 -3.98 17.31 -56.06
CA ASN A 218 -3.84 18.38 -55.08
C ASN A 218 -3.57 17.85 -53.67
N GLN A 219 -3.27 18.76 -52.75
CA GLN A 219 -2.99 18.47 -51.34
C GLN A 219 -4.17 17.79 -50.62
N LYS A 220 -5.41 18.14 -50.95
CA LYS A 220 -6.60 17.52 -50.34
C LYS A 220 -6.72 16.04 -50.72
N ALA A 221 -6.41 15.71 -51.97
CA ALA A 221 -6.35 14.33 -52.44
C ALA A 221 -5.24 13.54 -51.73
N TRP A 222 -4.07 14.16 -51.48
CA TRP A 222 -3.02 13.57 -50.65
C TRP A 222 -3.48 13.33 -49.21
N GLN A 223 -4.08 14.32 -48.56
CA GLN A 223 -4.54 14.19 -47.17
C GLN A 223 -5.58 13.08 -47.02
N ALA A 224 -6.51 12.95 -47.97
CA ALA A 224 -7.48 11.87 -47.97
C ALA A 224 -6.80 10.50 -48.12
N TYR A 225 -5.90 10.36 -49.11
CA TYR A 225 -5.13 9.13 -49.34
C TYR A 225 -4.28 8.74 -48.12
N ALA A 226 -3.60 9.72 -47.52
CA ALA A 226 -2.65 9.49 -46.43
C ALA A 226 -3.28 8.96 -45.13
N GLN A 227 -4.60 9.08 -44.99
CA GLN A 227 -5.38 8.55 -43.87
C GLN A 227 -5.92 7.13 -44.14
N THR A 228 -5.70 6.58 -45.33
CA THR A 228 -6.12 5.21 -45.69
C THR A 228 -5.03 4.18 -45.37
N ASP A 229 -5.42 2.92 -45.30
CA ASP A 229 -4.50 1.77 -45.14
C ASP A 229 -3.60 1.54 -46.39
N GLY A 230 -3.86 2.25 -47.50
CA GLY A 230 -3.03 2.20 -48.69
C GLY A 230 -1.72 2.99 -48.59
N ARG A 231 -1.56 3.85 -47.58
CA ARG A 231 -0.31 4.61 -47.37
C ARG A 231 0.76 3.70 -46.74
N PRO A 232 1.92 3.50 -47.40
CA PRO A 232 3.06 2.80 -46.78
C PRO A 232 3.50 3.46 -45.46
N GLU A 233 3.93 2.67 -44.49
CA GLU A 233 4.30 3.19 -43.16
C GLU A 233 5.47 4.19 -43.20
N ASP A 234 6.36 4.05 -44.18
CA ASP A 234 7.54 4.87 -44.43
C ASP A 234 7.26 6.12 -45.28
N ILE A 235 6.00 6.40 -45.60
CA ILE A 235 5.54 7.65 -46.24
C ILE A 235 4.83 8.51 -45.19
N PRO A 236 5.27 9.74 -44.90
CA PRO A 236 4.65 10.56 -43.87
C PRO A 236 3.25 11.05 -44.28
N VAL A 237 2.35 11.16 -43.30
CA VAL A 237 1.03 11.79 -43.51
C VAL A 237 1.17 13.27 -43.86
N ASN A 238 2.13 13.95 -43.23
CA ASN A 238 2.46 15.35 -43.48
C ASN A 238 3.92 15.51 -43.93
N PRO A 239 4.20 15.35 -45.25
CA PRO A 239 5.55 15.48 -45.79
C PRO A 239 6.23 16.81 -45.46
N ALA A 240 5.48 17.92 -45.43
CA ALA A 240 6.01 19.26 -45.15
C ALA A 240 6.56 19.44 -43.72
N SER A 241 6.20 18.54 -42.80
CA SER A 241 6.74 18.51 -41.43
C SER A 241 7.80 17.43 -41.22
N THR A 242 8.14 16.67 -42.27
CA THR A 242 9.02 15.49 -42.19
C THR A 242 10.29 15.65 -43.01
N TYR A 243 10.17 16.20 -44.22
CA TYR A 243 11.29 16.51 -45.12
C TYR A 243 11.57 18.01 -45.11
#